data_AF-A0A090WYE7-F1
#
_entry.id   AF-A0A090WYE7-F1
#
_cell.length_a   1.000
_cell.length_b   1.000
_cell.length_c   1.000
_cell.angle_alpha   90.00
_cell.angle_beta   90.00
_cell.angle_gamma   90.00
#
_symmetry.space_group_name_H-M   'P 1'
#
loop_
_entity.id
_entity.type
_entity.pdbx_description
1 polymer ?
#
loop_
_entity_poly.entity_id
_entity_poly.type
_entity_poly.pdbx_seq_one_letter_code
_entity_poly.pdbx_strand_id
1 'polypeptide(L)'
;MRYAEVLLIYAEASGRSGNVTPASWEALNKIRRRAAGLPYNTANASVDLTSGDIAELAFMERKWEFAGEWIRWNDLVRTERVQQALSNRDPQVSRNSSGVFLDVQNPILGSLGTDNYFAPIPQNEVDLNPNLKK
;
A
#
# COMPACT_ATOMS: atom_id res chain seq x y z
N MET A 1 2.31 -10.90 -8.84
CA MET A 1 1.41 -10.07 -9.68
C MET A 1 0.14 -10.84 -9.96
N ARG A 2 -1.02 -10.21 -9.77
CA ARG A 2 -2.34 -10.82 -10.00
C ARG A 2 -3.30 -9.80 -10.59
N TYR A 3 -4.38 -10.25 -11.20
CA TYR A 3 -5.28 -9.36 -11.95
C TYR A 3 -5.85 -8.20 -11.12
N ALA A 4 -6.09 -8.42 -9.83
CA ALA A 4 -6.51 -7.35 -8.92
C ALA A 4 -5.52 -6.18 -8.84
N GLU A 5 -4.23 -6.47 -8.98
CA GLU A 5 -3.17 -5.45 -8.96
C GLU A 5 -3.29 -4.53 -10.15
N VAL A 6 -3.55 -5.09 -11.34
CA VAL A 6 -3.77 -4.33 -12.57
C VAL A 6 -5.01 -3.46 -12.46
N LEU A 7 -6.11 -3.99 -11.91
CA LEU A 7 -7.34 -3.22 -11.68
C LEU A 7 -7.11 -2.02 -10.75
N LEU A 8 -6.38 -2.22 -9.65
CA LEU A 8 -6.11 -1.15 -8.71
C LEU A 8 -5.07 -0.15 -9.23
N ILE A 9 -4.07 -0.59 -10.00
CA ILE A 9 -3.16 0.32 -10.73
C ILE A 9 -3.95 1.18 -11.71
N TYR A 10 -4.86 0.58 -12.48
CA TYR A 10 -5.69 1.31 -13.44
C TYR A 10 -6.59 2.35 -12.76
N ALA A 11 -7.26 1.98 -11.67
CA ALA A 11 -8.08 2.91 -10.89
C ALA A 11 -7.24 4.07 -10.33
N GLU A 12 -6.08 3.76 -9.74
CA GLU A 12 -5.19 4.76 -9.17
C GLU A 12 -4.62 5.72 -10.24
N ALA A 13 -4.11 5.18 -11.35
CA ALA A 13 -3.56 5.96 -12.45
C ALA A 13 -4.63 6.82 -13.13
N SER A 14 -5.86 6.33 -13.27
CA SER A 14 -6.98 7.11 -13.80
C SER A 14 -7.25 8.34 -12.94
N GLY A 15 -7.27 8.18 -11.61
CA GLY A 15 -7.43 9.29 -10.67
C GLY A 15 -6.27 10.29 -10.74
N ARG A 16 -5.02 9.80 -10.68
CA ARG A 16 -3.82 10.67 -10.73
C ARG A 16 -3.66 11.42 -12.04
N SER A 17 -4.13 10.86 -13.16
CA SER A 17 -4.09 11.51 -14.47
C SER A 17 -5.25 12.48 -14.71
N GLY A 18 -6.25 12.53 -13.82
CA GLY A 18 -7.48 13.29 -14.02
C GLY A 18 -8.46 12.68 -15.03
N ASN A 19 -8.14 11.53 -15.63
CA ASN A 19 -8.97 10.86 -16.64
C ASN A 19 -9.84 9.76 -16.01
N VAL A 20 -10.69 10.14 -15.06
CA VAL A 20 -11.58 9.20 -14.37
C VAL A 20 -12.75 8.82 -15.29
N THR A 21 -12.95 7.52 -15.49
CA THR A 21 -14.04 6.97 -16.31
C THR A 21 -14.92 6.00 -15.51
N PRO A 22 -16.10 5.62 -16.01
CA PRO A 22 -16.89 4.54 -15.40
C PRO A 22 -16.10 3.23 -15.26
N ALA A 23 -15.18 2.94 -16.18
CA ALA A 23 -14.31 1.77 -16.11
C ALA A 23 -13.31 1.85 -14.95
N SER A 24 -12.85 3.05 -14.59
CA SER A 24 -11.95 3.27 -13.45
C SER A 24 -12.65 2.90 -12.13
N TRP A 25 -13.89 3.35 -11.94
CA TRP A 25 -14.72 2.99 -10.79
C TRP A 25 -15.06 1.51 -10.78
N GLU A 26 -15.41 0.95 -11.93
CA GLU A 26 -15.70 -0.48 -12.05
C GLU A 26 -14.48 -1.34 -11.68
N ALA A 27 -13.26 -0.92 -12.04
CA ALA A 27 -12.04 -1.63 -11.68
C ALA A 27 -11.84 -1.69 -10.15
N LEU A 28 -12.05 -0.59 -9.44
CA LEU A 28 -12.02 -0.55 -7.98
C LEU A 28 -13.14 -1.41 -7.37
N ASN A 29 -14.37 -1.27 -7.87
CA ASN A 29 -15.54 -1.92 -7.30
C ASN A 29 -15.54 -3.44 -7.50
N LYS A 30 -14.95 -3.96 -8.59
CA LYS A 30 -14.71 -5.41 -8.75
C LYS A 30 -13.95 -6.01 -7.57
N ILE A 31 -12.96 -5.30 -7.03
CA ILE A 31 -12.18 -5.74 -5.88
C ILE A 31 -13.05 -5.72 -4.62
N ARG A 32 -13.74 -4.60 -4.39
CA ARG A 32 -14.60 -4.40 -3.21
C ARG A 32 -15.72 -5.43 -3.13
N ARG A 33 -16.40 -5.71 -4.24
CA ARG A 33 -17.43 -6.75 -4.34
C ARG A 33 -16.88 -8.12 -4.01
N ARG A 34 -15.73 -8.49 -4.59
CA ARG A 34 -15.10 -9.80 -4.33
C ARG A 34 -14.72 -9.93 -2.86
N ALA A 35 -14.11 -8.90 -2.26
CA ALA A 35 -13.77 -8.89 -0.84
C ALA A 35 -15.00 -9.05 0.07
N ALA A 36 -16.17 -8.56 -0.35
CA ALA A 36 -17.45 -8.73 0.33
C ALA A 36 -18.15 -10.08 0.06
N GLY A 37 -17.53 -11.00 -0.69
CA GLY A 37 -18.14 -12.28 -1.06
C GLY A 37 -19.25 -12.17 -2.11
N LEU A 38 -19.33 -11.05 -2.82
CA LEU A 38 -20.34 -10.80 -3.86
C LEU A 38 -19.79 -11.12 -5.27
N PRO A 39 -20.65 -11.43 -6.25
CA PRO A 39 -20.23 -11.57 -7.64
C PRO A 39 -19.58 -10.29 -8.17
N TYR A 40 -18.27 -10.35 -8.49
CA TYR A 40 -17.51 -9.14 -8.82
C TYR A 40 -17.96 -8.44 -10.10
N ASN A 41 -18.55 -9.18 -11.06
CA ASN A 41 -19.08 -8.62 -12.32
C ASN A 41 -20.52 -8.08 -12.21
N THR A 42 -21.13 -8.12 -11.03
CA THR A 42 -22.50 -7.62 -10.81
C THR A 42 -22.46 -6.43 -9.87
N ALA A 43 -22.88 -5.26 -10.36
CA ALA A 43 -22.92 -4.05 -9.54
C ALA A 43 -23.75 -4.24 -8.27
N ASN A 44 -23.26 -3.67 -7.16
CA ASN A 44 -23.95 -3.72 -5.87
C ASN A 44 -23.72 -2.43 -5.08
N ALA A 45 -24.78 -1.63 -4.96
CA ALA A 45 -24.75 -0.32 -4.31
C ALA A 45 -24.40 -0.37 -2.81
N SER A 46 -24.42 -1.53 -2.15
CA SER A 46 -24.02 -1.64 -0.74
C SER A 46 -22.51 -1.54 -0.53
N VAL A 47 -21.69 -1.82 -1.56
CA VAL A 47 -20.21 -1.82 -1.48
C VAL A 47 -19.55 -0.95 -2.54
N ASP A 48 -20.25 -0.69 -3.64
CA ASP A 48 -19.74 0.10 -4.76
C ASP A 48 -19.59 1.57 -4.41
N LEU A 49 -18.45 2.13 -4.80
CA LEU A 49 -18.18 3.55 -4.71
C LEU A 49 -18.35 4.19 -6.09
N THR A 50 -18.91 5.40 -6.12
CA THR A 50 -19.14 6.18 -7.35
C THR A 50 -18.62 7.60 -7.26
N SER A 51 -18.05 7.99 -6.12
CA SER A 51 -17.55 9.34 -5.86
C SER A 51 -16.40 9.31 -4.85
N GLY A 52 -15.68 10.43 -4.74
CA GLY A 52 -14.48 10.58 -3.92
C GLY A 52 -13.21 10.60 -4.77
N ASP A 53 -12.07 10.72 -4.09
CA ASP A 53 -10.77 10.65 -4.74
C ASP A 53 -10.42 9.19 -5.05
N ILE A 54 -10.65 8.77 -6.30
CA ILE A 54 -10.40 7.40 -6.72
C ILE A 54 -8.92 6.99 -6.60
N ALA A 55 -7.98 7.93 -6.72
CA ALA A 55 -6.56 7.62 -6.55
C ALA A 55 -6.26 7.23 -5.10
N GLU A 56 -6.79 8.00 -4.15
CA GLU A 56 -6.66 7.71 -2.72
C GLU A 56 -7.43 6.45 -2.31
N LEU A 57 -8.66 6.28 -2.82
CA LEU A 57 -9.45 5.07 -2.57
C LEU A 57 -8.73 3.82 -3.08
N ALA A 58 -8.19 3.86 -4.31
CA ALA A 58 -7.42 2.74 -4.85
C ALA A 58 -6.13 2.48 -4.06
N PHE A 59 -5.38 3.53 -3.68
CA PHE A 59 -4.19 3.40 -2.84
C PHE A 59 -4.49 2.77 -1.48
N MET A 60 -5.63 3.10 -0.87
CA MET A 60 -6.08 2.49 0.38
C MET A 60 -6.57 1.06 0.16
N GLU A 61 -7.30 0.77 -0.90
CA GLU A 61 -7.76 -0.58 -1.23
C GLU A 61 -6.57 -1.52 -1.45
N ARG A 62 -5.49 -1.05 -2.09
CA ARG A 62 -4.24 -1.82 -2.24
C ARG A 62 -3.65 -2.26 -0.90
N LYS A 63 -3.76 -1.45 0.17
CA LYS A 63 -3.30 -1.80 1.51
C LYS A 63 -4.00 -3.06 2.03
N TRP A 64 -5.32 -3.13 1.83
CA TRP A 64 -6.15 -4.21 2.34
C TRP A 64 -6.08 -5.45 1.45
N GLU A 65 -6.20 -5.25 0.15
CA GLU A 65 -6.25 -6.31 -0.84
C GLU A 65 -4.94 -7.11 -0.91
N PHE A 66 -3.78 -6.46 -0.75
CA PHE A 66 -2.45 -7.09 -0.84
C PHE A 66 -1.73 -7.22 0.51
N ALA A 67 -2.47 -7.25 1.61
CA ALA A 67 -1.88 -7.44 2.93
C ALA A 67 -1.10 -8.77 2.99
N GLY A 68 0.19 -8.71 3.38
CA GLY A 68 1.06 -9.88 3.43
C GLY A 68 1.74 -10.26 2.10
N GLU A 69 1.51 -9.53 1.01
CA GLU A 69 2.11 -9.81 -0.31
C GLU A 69 3.41 -9.01 -0.59
N TRP A 70 4.04 -8.42 0.43
CA TRP A 70 5.34 -7.72 0.35
C TRP A 70 5.41 -6.48 -0.56
N ILE A 71 4.27 -5.93 -1.00
CA ILE A 71 4.27 -4.75 -1.89
C ILE A 71 4.07 -3.41 -1.18
N ARG A 72 3.62 -3.40 0.08
CA ARG A 72 3.21 -2.17 0.77
C ARG A 72 4.35 -1.16 0.91
N TRP A 73 5.58 -1.63 1.12
CA TRP A 73 6.76 -0.75 1.17
C TRP A 73 6.90 0.08 -0.10
N ASN A 74 6.84 -0.57 -1.27
CA ASN A 74 6.98 0.10 -2.57
C ASN A 74 5.83 1.09 -2.82
N ASP A 75 4.61 0.77 -2.38
CA ASP A 75 3.47 1.70 -2.45
C ASP A 75 3.70 2.95 -1.60
N LEU A 76 4.26 2.81 -0.40
CA LEU A 76 4.57 3.95 0.48
C LEU A 76 5.73 4.79 -0.08
N VAL A 77 6.79 4.15 -0.57
CA VAL A 77 7.96 4.86 -1.13
C VAL A 77 7.58 5.67 -2.37
N ARG A 78 6.87 5.07 -3.35
CA ARG A 78 6.48 5.77 -4.59
C ARG A 78 5.49 6.93 -4.38
N THR A 79 4.85 6.99 -3.22
CA THR A 79 3.92 8.07 -2.84
C THR A 79 4.50 9.00 -1.77
N GLU A 80 5.73 8.74 -1.32
CA GLU A 80 6.41 9.42 -0.22
C GLU A 80 5.64 9.44 1.11
N ARG A 81 4.95 8.33 1.43
CA ARG A 81 4.07 8.22 2.61
C ARG A 81 4.60 7.34 3.74
N VAL A 82 5.87 6.95 3.71
CA VAL A 82 6.46 6.08 4.74
C VAL A 82 6.33 6.70 6.12
N GLN A 83 6.73 7.96 6.29
CA GLN A 83 6.61 8.67 7.56
C GLN A 83 5.16 8.73 8.03
N GLN A 84 4.22 9.17 7.18
CA GLN A 84 2.80 9.25 7.51
C GLN A 84 2.23 7.89 7.96
N ALA A 85 2.61 6.81 7.30
CA ALA A 85 2.12 5.47 7.61
C ALA A 85 2.71 4.89 8.91
N LEU A 86 3.99 5.16 9.19
CA LEU A 86 4.69 4.59 10.33
C LEU A 86 4.59 5.43 11.60
N SER A 87 4.44 6.76 11.50
CA SER A 87 4.27 7.64 12.66
C SER A 87 2.96 7.38 13.42
N ASN A 88 1.93 6.88 12.74
CA ASN A 88 0.63 6.55 13.34
C ASN A 88 0.45 5.04 13.57
N ARG A 89 1.55 4.28 13.52
CA ARG A 89 1.50 2.83 13.70
C ARG A 89 1.33 2.49 15.18
N ASP A 90 0.31 1.69 15.48
CA ASP A 90 0.18 1.06 16.81
C ASP A 90 1.34 0.05 16.99
N PRO A 91 2.21 0.26 17.99
CA PRO A 91 3.27 -0.69 18.26
C PRO A 91 2.63 -1.94 18.84
N GLN A 92 2.38 -2.96 18.00
CA GLN A 92 1.64 -4.17 18.38
C GLN A 92 2.06 -4.70 19.75
N VAL A 93 1.24 -4.38 20.74
CA VAL A 93 1.24 -4.95 22.07
C VAL A 93 0.25 -6.11 22.03
N SER A 94 0.72 -7.29 21.61
CA SER A 94 -0.07 -8.51 21.77
C SER A 94 -0.45 -8.65 23.25
N ARG A 95 -1.65 -9.15 23.56
CA ARG A 95 -2.03 -9.42 24.95
C ARG A 95 -1.73 -10.87 25.30
N ASN A 96 -1.23 -11.12 26.50
CA ASN A 96 -1.17 -12.48 27.03
C ASN A 96 -2.59 -12.97 27.40
N SER A 97 -2.70 -14.24 27.80
CA SER A 97 -3.96 -14.86 28.23
C SER A 97 -4.63 -14.16 29.43
N SER A 98 -3.88 -13.35 30.18
CA SER A 98 -4.38 -12.53 31.29
C SER A 98 -4.78 -11.12 30.88
N GLY A 99 -4.77 -10.80 29.58
CA GLY A 99 -5.16 -9.49 29.05
C GLY A 99 -4.11 -8.38 29.22
N VAL A 100 -2.90 -8.73 29.67
CA VAL A 100 -1.78 -7.78 29.86
C VAL A 100 -1.06 -7.57 28.53
N PHE A 101 -0.77 -6.32 28.21
CA PHE A 101 0.02 -5.95 27.04
C PHE A 101 1.46 -6.45 27.16
N LEU A 102 1.92 -7.18 26.15
CA LEU A 102 3.30 -7.61 25.99
C LEU A 102 4.15 -6.47 25.42
N ASP A 103 5.47 -6.54 25.64
CA ASP A 103 6.41 -5.59 25.06
C ASP A 103 6.36 -5.59 23.54
N VAL A 104 6.66 -4.42 22.96
CA VAL A 104 6.67 -4.19 21.51
C VAL A 104 7.64 -5.16 20.84
N GLN A 105 7.10 -6.08 20.05
CA GLN A 105 7.90 -7.11 19.37
C GLN A 105 8.50 -6.64 18.03
N ASN A 106 8.10 -5.47 17.55
CA ASN A 106 8.49 -4.94 16.24
C ASN A 106 8.75 -3.43 16.32
N PRO A 107 9.83 -3.01 17.01
CA PRO A 107 10.25 -1.61 17.01
C PRO A 107 10.54 -1.15 15.58
N ILE A 108 10.23 0.12 15.29
CA ILE A 108 10.67 0.71 14.04
C ILE A 108 12.17 1.02 14.18
N LEU A 109 12.96 0.49 13.26
CA LEU A 109 14.40 0.68 13.22
C LEU A 109 14.74 1.72 12.13
N GLY A 110 15.56 2.71 12.47
CA GLY A 110 16.08 3.70 11.52
C GLY A 110 15.13 4.87 11.22
N SER A 111 15.45 5.59 10.15
CA SER A 111 14.72 6.80 9.74
C SER A 111 13.40 6.45 9.05
N LEU A 112 12.39 7.30 9.26
CA LEU A 112 11.13 7.29 8.52
C LEU A 112 11.13 8.27 7.33
N GLY A 113 12.21 9.03 7.18
CA GLY A 113 12.42 9.98 6.10
C GLY A 113 12.77 9.32 4.78
N THR A 114 12.96 10.16 3.76
CA THR A 114 13.28 9.74 2.38
C THR A 114 14.69 9.17 2.26
N ASP A 115 15.55 9.39 3.25
CA ASP A 115 16.90 8.81 3.36
C ASP A 115 16.90 7.28 3.46
N ASN A 116 15.76 6.68 3.85
CA ASN A 116 15.58 5.23 3.95
C ASN A 116 14.80 4.63 2.76
N TYR A 117 14.53 5.38 1.68
CA TYR A 117 13.74 4.87 0.55
C TYR A 117 14.50 3.92 -0.37
N PHE A 118 15.83 4.06 -0.38
CA PHE A 118 16.71 3.27 -1.23
C PHE A 118 17.60 2.39 -0.38
N ALA A 119 17.77 1.14 -0.81
CA ALA A 119 18.78 0.27 -0.22
C ALA A 119 20.17 0.91 -0.41
N PRO A 120 21.07 0.81 0.58
CA PRO A 120 22.44 1.26 0.40
C PRO A 120 23.12 0.45 -0.71
N ILE A 121 23.95 1.13 -1.51
CA ILE A 121 24.84 0.45 -2.44
C ILE A 121 25.80 -0.43 -1.61
N PRO A 122 25.95 -1.73 -1.94
CA PRO A 122 26.89 -2.59 -1.23
C PRO A 122 28.31 -2.02 -1.22
N GLN A 123 28.96 -2.01 -0.05
CA GLN A 123 30.25 -1.33 0.12
C GLN A 123 31.34 -1.87 -0.80
N ASN A 124 31.33 -3.18 -1.08
CA ASN A 124 32.26 -3.81 -2.01
C ASN A 124 32.16 -3.22 -3.43
N GLU A 125 30.96 -2.84 -3.88
CA GLU A 125 30.77 -2.23 -5.21
C GLU A 125 31.32 -0.81 -5.26
N VAL A 126 31.20 -0.07 -4.16
CA VAL A 126 31.79 1.27 -4.01
C VAL A 126 33.31 1.20 -4.01
N ASP A 127 33.88 0.22 -3.29
CA ASP A 127 35.33 0.02 -3.22
C ASP A 127 35.92 -0.39 -4.58
N LEU A 128 35.19 -1.20 -5.35
CA LEU A 128 35.61 -1.66 -6.69
C LEU A 128 35.48 -0.58 -7.76
N ASN A 129 34.50 0.31 -7.66
CA ASN A 129 34.27 1.37 -8.62
C ASN A 129 34.22 2.75 -7.93
N PRO A 130 35.35 3.47 -7.85
CA PRO A 130 35.41 4.80 -7.24
C PRO A 130 34.52 5.87 -7.91
N ASN A 131 34.00 5.61 -9.11
CA ASN A 131 33.05 6.50 -9.78
C ASN A 131 31.58 6.25 -9.36
N LEU A 132 31.32 5.16 -8.63
CA LEU A 132 30.00 4.83 -8.11
C LEU A 132 29.70 5.72 -6.89
N LYS A 133 29.02 6.84 -7.14
CA LYS A 133 28.61 7.79 -6.10
C LYS A 133 27.13 7.61 -5.75
N LYS A 134 26.80 7.96 -4.51
CA LYS A 134 25.44 8.04 -3.98
C LYS A 134 24.69 9.25 -4.54
#